data_AF-A0A5C4R1F4-F1
#
_entry.id   AF-A0A5C4R1F4-F1
#
_cell.length_a   1.000
_cell.length_b   1.000
_cell.length_c   1.000
_cell.angle_alpha   90.00
_cell.angle_beta   90.00
_cell.angle_gamma   90.00
#
_symmetry.space_group_name_H-M   'P 1'
#
loop_
_entity.id
_entity.type
_entity.pdbx_description
1 polymer ?
#
loop_
_entity_poly.entity_id
_entity_poly.type
_entity_poly.pdbx_seq_one_letter_code
_entity_poly.pdbx_strand_id
1 'polypeptide(L)'
;MHDPEPVPRPDLFTNKDHDAWLEQFLFLRYTLHMPAERIAQIDYGLDPDHPEAPIAGLFWGSQIERDYPRLDLRHLWRKRPGQV
;
A
#
# COMPACT_ATOMS: atom_id res chain seq x y z
N MET A 1 -28.54 -9.16 6.80
CA MET A 1 -27.63 -8.13 7.31
C MET A 1 -27.32 -7.22 6.14
N HIS A 2 -27.69 -5.94 6.22
CA HIS A 2 -27.04 -4.95 5.35
C HIS A 2 -25.72 -4.65 6.06
N ASP A 3 -24.62 -5.09 5.48
CA ASP A 3 -23.33 -4.58 5.92
C ASP A 3 -23.36 -3.07 5.70
N PRO A 4 -23.01 -2.27 6.72
CA PRO A 4 -22.95 -0.82 6.56
C PRO A 4 -22.00 -0.50 5.40
N GLU A 5 -22.36 0.50 4.58
CA GLU A 5 -21.47 0.95 3.52
C GLU A 5 -20.09 1.27 4.12
N PRO A 6 -18.99 0.83 3.47
CA PRO A 6 -17.66 1.07 3.96
C PRO A 6 -17.44 2.57 4.15
N VAL A 7 -17.24 3.01 5.39
CA VAL A 7 -16.93 4.40 5.69
C VAL A 7 -15.43 4.62 5.44
N PRO A 8 -15.05 5.58 4.59
CA PRO A 8 -13.65 5.89 4.36
C PRO A 8 -12.94 6.26 5.67
N ARG A 9 -11.76 5.67 5.87
CA ARG A 9 -11.00 5.83 7.12
C ARG A 9 -10.25 7.17 7.13
N PRO A 10 -10.17 7.87 8.28
CA PRO A 10 -9.55 9.20 8.30
C PRO A 10 -8.04 9.18 8.08
N ASP A 11 -7.38 8.05 8.36
CA ASP A 11 -5.95 7.82 8.29
C ASP A 11 -5.62 6.48 7.62
N LEU A 12 -4.43 6.42 7.00
CA LEU A 12 -3.77 5.15 6.69
C LEU A 12 -3.43 4.42 8.00
N PHE A 13 -3.11 3.13 7.93
CA PHE A 13 -2.74 2.28 9.08
C PHE A 13 -3.96 1.86 9.90
N THR A 14 -4.68 0.88 9.37
CA THR A 14 -5.72 0.11 10.06
C THR A 14 -5.40 -0.07 11.56
N ASN A 15 -6.21 0.55 12.42
CA ASN A 15 -6.16 0.43 13.89
C ASN A 15 -4.92 1.01 14.61
N LYS A 16 -4.07 1.80 13.93
CA LYS A 16 -2.77 2.28 14.45
C LYS A 16 -1.78 1.15 14.78
N ASP A 17 -2.05 -0.05 14.29
CA ASP A 17 -1.12 -1.17 14.36
C ASP A 17 -0.22 -1.11 13.11
N HIS A 18 0.88 -0.39 13.29
CA HIS A 18 1.83 -0.12 12.21
C HIS A 18 2.49 -1.41 11.70
N ASP A 19 2.78 -2.36 12.60
CA ASP A 19 3.46 -3.61 12.24
C ASP A 19 2.54 -4.51 11.40
N ALA A 20 1.29 -4.68 11.84
CA ALA A 20 0.31 -5.46 11.09
C ALA A 20 0.03 -4.86 9.70
N TRP A 21 -0.07 -3.52 9.62
CA TRP A 21 -0.21 -2.83 8.34
C TRP A 21 1.04 -3.04 7.46
N LEU A 22 2.24 -2.95 8.03
CA LEU A 22 3.49 -3.05 7.29
C LEU A 22 3.66 -4.45 6.69
N GLU A 23 3.33 -5.51 7.42
CA GLU A 23 3.33 -6.88 6.90
C GLU A 23 2.41 -7.04 5.68
N GLN A 24 1.17 -6.54 5.80
CA GLN A 24 0.21 -6.56 4.70
C GLN A 24 0.71 -5.72 3.51
N PHE A 25 1.23 -4.52 3.75
CA PHE A 25 1.81 -3.67 2.72
C PHE A 25 2.94 -4.37 1.98
N LEU A 26 3.89 -4.98 2.69
CA LEU A 26 5.02 -5.67 2.10
C LEU A 26 4.56 -6.83 1.21
N PHE A 27 3.59 -7.62 1.67
CA PHE A 27 2.99 -8.69 0.88
C PHE A 27 2.33 -8.17 -0.40
N LEU A 28 1.45 -7.16 -0.29
CA LEU A 28 0.76 -6.57 -1.44
C LEU A 28 1.75 -5.96 -2.44
N ARG A 29 2.76 -5.25 -1.96
CA ARG A 29 3.71 -4.51 -2.78
C ARG A 29 4.75 -5.40 -3.46
N TYR A 30 5.32 -6.35 -2.74
CA TYR A 30 6.46 -7.14 -3.23
C TYR A 30 6.07 -8.51 -3.76
N THR A 31 5.03 -9.15 -3.20
CA THR A 31 4.57 -10.47 -3.66
C THR A 31 3.52 -10.33 -4.76
N LEU A 32 2.51 -9.47 -4.55
CA LEU A 32 1.43 -9.26 -5.53
C LEU A 32 1.69 -8.12 -6.52
N HIS A 33 2.83 -7.44 -6.39
CA HIS A 33 3.25 -6.33 -7.26
C HIS A 33 2.22 -5.19 -7.38
N MET A 34 1.40 -5.00 -6.36
CA MET A 34 0.35 -4.00 -6.37
C MET A 34 0.92 -2.56 -6.32
N PRO A 35 0.36 -1.60 -7.08
CA PRO A 35 0.75 -0.20 -6.97
C PRO A 35 0.29 0.40 -5.64
N ALA A 36 1.05 1.37 -5.11
CA ALA A 36 0.73 2.01 -3.84
C ALA A 36 -0.66 2.64 -3.82
N GLU A 37 -1.13 3.17 -4.96
CA GLU A 37 -2.48 3.72 -5.12
C GLU A 37 -3.58 2.68 -4.85
N ARG A 38 -3.42 1.45 -5.36
CA ARG A 38 -4.38 0.36 -5.08
C ARG A 38 -4.31 -0.10 -3.64
N ILE A 39 -3.11 -0.16 -3.05
CA ILE A 39 -2.95 -0.51 -1.63
C ILE A 39 -3.63 0.54 -0.75
N ALA A 40 -3.44 1.82 -1.08
CA ALA A 40 -4.09 2.94 -0.39
C ALA A 40 -5.61 2.88 -0.46
N GLN A 41 -6.19 2.54 -1.62
CA GLN A 41 -7.65 2.37 -1.75
C GLN A 41 -8.19 1.26 -0.86
N ILE A 42 -7.49 0.12 -0.80
CA ILE A 42 -7.85 -1.02 0.06
C ILE A 42 -7.78 -0.62 1.54
N ASP A 43 -6.69 0.04 1.95
CA ASP A 43 -6.49 0.45 3.35
C ASP A 43 -7.49 1.55 3.77
N TYR A 44 -7.78 2.49 2.86
CA TYR A 44 -8.77 3.54 3.06
C TYR A 44 -10.20 3.01 3.15
N GLY A 45 -10.44 1.82 2.57
CA GLY A 45 -11.70 1.09 2.69
C GLY A 45 -12.79 1.54 1.72
N LEU A 46 -12.45 2.21 0.62
CA LEU A 46 -13.43 2.55 -0.41
C LEU A 46 -13.61 1.41 -1.41
N ASP A 47 -14.84 1.23 -1.87
CA ASP A 47 -15.11 0.38 -3.02
C ASP A 47 -14.31 0.86 -4.25
N PRO A 48 -13.77 -0.05 -5.08
CA PRO A 48 -13.02 0.32 -6.28
C PRO A 48 -13.78 1.25 -7.22
N ASP A 49 -15.11 1.14 -7.26
CA ASP A 49 -16.01 1.92 -8.10
C ASP A 49 -16.53 3.19 -7.41
N HIS A 50 -16.11 3.44 -6.16
CA HIS A 50 -16.49 4.66 -5.45
C HIS A 50 -15.91 5.89 -6.17
N PRO A 51 -16.70 6.97 -6.36
CA PRO A 51 -16.24 8.17 -7.09
C PRO A 51 -14.95 8.79 -6.55
N GLU A 52 -14.73 8.67 -5.24
CA GLU A 52 -13.55 9.23 -4.55
C GLU A 52 -12.36 8.27 -4.49
N ALA A 53 -12.52 6.99 -4.86
CA ALA A 53 -11.43 6.01 -4.77
C ALA A 53 -10.18 6.42 -5.57
N PRO A 54 -10.27 7.00 -6.79
CA PRO A 54 -9.09 7.47 -7.50
C PRO A 54 -8.35 8.59 -6.75
N ILE A 55 -9.09 9.54 -6.16
CA ILE A 55 -8.51 10.69 -5.48
C ILE A 55 -7.85 10.26 -4.17
N ALA A 56 -8.54 9.44 -3.37
CA ALA A 56 -8.00 8.87 -2.15
C ALA A 56 -6.76 8.01 -2.44
N GLY A 57 -6.83 7.17 -3.48
CA GLY A 57 -5.72 6.35 -3.95
C GLY A 57 -4.51 7.17 -4.37
N LEU A 58 -4.70 8.27 -5.11
CA LEU A 58 -3.62 9.15 -5.53
C LEU A 58 -2.97 9.86 -4.34
N PHE A 59 -3.78 10.48 -3.48
CA PHE A 59 -3.28 11.24 -2.33
C PHE A 59 -2.49 10.34 -1.38
N TRP A 60 -3.12 9.27 -0.90
CA TRP A 60 -2.50 8.35 0.06
C TRP A 60 -1.44 7.45 -0.59
N GLY A 61 -1.61 7.08 -1.85
CA GLY A 61 -0.58 6.36 -2.61
C GLY A 61 0.71 7.17 -2.74
N SER A 62 0.60 8.48 -2.97
CA SER A 62 1.77 9.36 -3.00
C SER A 62 2.48 9.45 -1.64
N GLN A 63 1.72 9.44 -0.55
CA GLN A 63 2.27 9.39 0.80
C GLN A 63 2.97 8.05 1.08
N ILE A 64 2.38 6.93 0.67
CA ILE A 64 3.00 5.60 0.77
C ILE A 64 4.31 5.55 -0.02
N GLU A 65 4.35 6.03 -1.27
CA GLU A 65 5.60 6.00 -2.06
C GLU A 65 6.70 6.91 -1.47
N ARG A 66 6.31 8.00 -0.78
CA ARG A 66 7.25 8.87 -0.08
C ARG A 66 7.82 8.20 1.17
N ASP A 67 6.96 7.58 1.98
CA ASP A 67 7.32 7.07 3.30
C ASP A 67 7.88 5.62 3.21
N TYR A 68 7.46 4.85 2.20
CA TYR A 68 7.87 3.47 1.90
C TYR A 68 8.25 3.30 0.43
N PRO A 69 9.34 3.95 -0.03
CA PRO A 69 9.76 3.88 -1.42
C PRO A 69 10.02 2.43 -1.84
N ARG A 70 9.54 2.06 -3.04
CA ARG A 70 9.77 0.72 -3.58
C ARG A 70 11.27 0.45 -3.73
N LEU A 71 11.74 -0.60 -3.07
CA LEU A 71 13.10 -1.09 -3.21
C LEU A 71 13.16 -2.06 -4.39
N ASP A 72 14.03 -1.81 -5.37
CA ASP A 72 14.34 -2.84 -6.36
C ASP A 72 15.31 -3.86 -5.77
N LEU A 73 14.76 -4.93 -5.18
CA LEU A 73 15.55 -5.98 -4.55
C LEU A 73 16.49 -6.69 -5.54
N ARG A 74 16.21 -6.63 -6.86
CA ARG A 74 17.13 -7.18 -7.88
C ARG A 74 18.43 -6.39 -7.95
N HIS A 75 18.39 -5.08 -7.65
CA HIS A 75 19.60 -4.27 -7.53
C HIS A 75 20.38 -4.58 -6.26
N LEU A 76 19.71 -5.00 -5.18
CA LEU A 76 20.38 -5.43 -3.95
C LEU A 76 21.04 -6.80 -4.10
N TRP A 77 20.51 -7.67 -4.97
CA TRP A 77 21.02 -9.01 -5.22
C TRP A 77 22.00 -9.12 -6.39
N ARG A 78 22.28 -8.02 -7.08
CA ARG A 78 23.44 -7.96 -7.98
C ARG A 78 24.69 -8.13 -7.13
N LYS A 79 25.35 -9.30 -7.23
CA LYS A 79 26.72 -9.48 -6.72
C LYS A 79 27.53 -8.28 -7.18
N ARG A 80 28.18 -7.58 -6.24
CA ARG A 80 29.21 -6.61 -6.62
C ARG A 80 30.24 -7.38 -7.45
N PRO A 81 30.67 -6.87 -8.61
CA PRO A 81 31.77 -7.51 -9.33
C PRO A 81 32.97 -7.56 -8.37
N GLY A 82 33.37 -8.77 -7.96
CA GLY A 82 34.51 -9.00 -7.07
C GLY A 82 34.25 -9.67 -5.72
N GLN A 83 33.02 -10.02 -5.33
CA GLN A 83 32.80 -10.88 -4.15
C GLN A 83 32.70 -12.36 -4.56
N VAL A 84 33.81 -13.07 -4.38
CA VAL A 84 33.92 -14.55 -4.43
C VAL A 84 33.22 -15.12 -3.22
#